data_AF-A0A4R2T2S8-F1
#
_entry.id   AF-A0A4R2T2S8-F1
#
_cell.length_a   1.000
_cell.length_b   1.000
_cell.length_c   1.000
_cell.angle_alpha   90.00
_cell.angle_beta   90.00
_cell.angle_gamma   90.00
#
_symmetry.space_group_name_H-M   'P 1'
#
loop_
_entity.id
_entity.type
_entity.pdbx_description
1 polymer ?
#
loop_
_entity_poly.entity_id
_entity_poly.type
_entity_poly.pdbx_seq_one_letter_code
_entity_poly.pdbx_strand_id
1 'polypeptide(L)'
;MKNVQIKYKSGFVFNDGLSLSNIRKNLQADCQKCFGLCCVALYFSSSEGFPTDKAAGYPCPNLSKNYSCNVHENLIERGFKGCVAYDCFGAGQKVAQSIFHGNDWYKFPQNKNDMSYAVRVNKCK
;
A
#
# COMPACT_ATOMS: atom_id res chain seq x y z
N MET A 1 14.08 -36.14 -15.59
CA MET A 1 15.20 -36.42 -14.67
C MET A 1 16.36 -35.48 -14.98
N LYS A 2 16.56 -34.47 -14.13
CA LYS A 2 17.86 -33.88 -13.76
C LYS A 2 17.53 -32.92 -12.60
N ASN A 3 17.77 -33.43 -11.40
CA ASN A 3 17.59 -32.72 -10.13
C ASN A 3 18.69 -31.67 -10.00
N VAL A 4 18.32 -30.39 -9.93
CA VAL A 4 19.24 -29.33 -9.54
C VAL A 4 19.12 -29.16 -8.03
N GLN A 5 20.06 -29.77 -7.31
CA GLN A 5 20.22 -29.64 -5.86
C GLN A 5 21.04 -28.39 -5.57
N ILE A 6 20.39 -27.30 -5.16
CA ILE A 6 21.11 -26.14 -4.62
C ILE A 6 21.20 -26.30 -3.10
N LYS A 7 22.35 -26.79 -2.62
CA LYS A 7 22.68 -26.85 -1.20
C LYS A 7 23.11 -25.46 -0.72
N TYR A 8 22.21 -24.72 -0.09
CA TYR A 8 22.61 -23.60 0.77
C TYR A 8 22.84 -24.11 2.20
N LYS A 9 24.07 -23.90 2.69
CA LYS A 9 24.53 -24.26 4.03
C LYS A 9 23.93 -23.31 5.07
N SER A 10 22.83 -23.71 5.70
CA SER A 10 22.54 -23.57 7.13
C SER A 10 21.05 -23.90 7.35
N GLY A 11 20.79 -25.03 8.00
CA GLY A 11 19.47 -25.65 8.08
C GLY A 11 18.45 -24.87 8.90
N PHE A 12 17.53 -24.22 8.20
CA PHE A 12 16.24 -23.84 8.76
C PHE A 12 15.14 -24.36 7.85
N VAL A 13 14.38 -25.35 8.35
CA VAL A 13 13.20 -25.88 7.67
C VAL A 13 12.06 -24.88 7.90
N PHE A 14 11.80 -24.01 6.93
CA PHE A 14 10.51 -23.30 6.86
C PHE A 14 9.55 -24.14 6.04
N ASN A 15 8.57 -24.70 6.73
CA ASN A 15 7.54 -25.54 6.18
C ASN A 15 6.38 -24.66 5.68
N ASP A 16 6.65 -23.74 4.75
CA ASP A 16 5.61 -22.88 4.18
C ASP A 16 5.82 -22.72 2.67
N GLY A 17 4.83 -23.14 1.88
CA GLY A 17 4.80 -23.07 0.41
C GLY A 17 4.73 -21.65 -0.16
N LEU A 18 5.60 -20.74 0.28
CA LEU A 18 5.75 -19.40 -0.24
C LEU A 18 6.85 -19.38 -1.32
N SER A 19 6.43 -19.55 -2.57
CA SER A 19 7.29 -19.20 -3.71
C SER A 19 7.71 -17.73 -3.60
N LEU A 20 8.96 -17.40 -3.95
CA LEU A 20 9.44 -16.01 -4.06
C LEU A 20 8.50 -15.14 -4.91
N SER A 21 7.82 -15.74 -5.89
CA SER A 21 6.82 -15.08 -6.71
C SER A 21 5.58 -14.62 -5.91
N ASN A 22 5.12 -15.42 -4.94
CA ASN A 22 4.00 -15.06 -4.07
C ASN A 22 4.39 -13.99 -3.05
N ILE A 23 5.61 -14.07 -2.49
CA ILE A 23 6.12 -13.03 -1.59
C ILE A 23 6.16 -11.68 -2.32
N ARG A 24 6.71 -11.65 -3.54
CA ARG A 24 6.77 -10.42 -4.35
C ARG A 24 5.37 -9.86 -4.62
N LYS A 25 4.41 -10.70 -5.00
CA LYS A 25 3.01 -10.27 -5.23
C LYS A 25 2.37 -9.66 -3.99
N ASN A 26 2.66 -10.19 -2.80
CA ASN A 26 2.11 -9.68 -1.54
C ASN A 26 2.78 -8.37 -1.06
N LEU A 27 3.95 -8.02 -1.60
CA LEU A 27 4.64 -6.76 -1.31
C LEU A 27 4.38 -5.70 -2.38
N GLN A 28 3.91 -6.09 -3.57
CA GLN A 28 3.52 -5.14 -4.59
C GLN A 28 2.25 -4.39 -4.16
N ALA A 29 2.27 -3.06 -4.26
CA ALA A 29 1.12 -2.23 -3.95
C ALA A 29 -0.02 -2.45 -4.97
N ASP A 30 -1.18 -2.88 -4.49
CA ASP A 30 -2.44 -2.92 -5.24
C ASP A 30 -3.45 -1.97 -4.58
N CYS A 31 -3.51 -0.73 -5.07
CA CYS A 31 -4.35 0.32 -4.49
C CYS A 31 -5.85 -0.01 -4.52
N GLN A 32 -6.31 -0.81 -5.50
CA GLN A 32 -7.72 -1.21 -5.62
C GLN A 32 -8.12 -2.19 -4.51
N LYS A 33 -7.21 -3.10 -4.13
CA LYS A 33 -7.40 -4.02 -2.99
C LYS A 33 -7.09 -3.38 -1.63
N CYS A 34 -6.54 -2.17 -1.63
CA CYS A 34 -6.15 -1.40 -0.45
C CYS A 34 -7.14 -0.26 -0.13
N PHE A 35 -8.17 -0.04 -0.96
CA PHE A 35 -9.11 1.08 -0.84
C PHE A 35 -8.46 2.47 -0.84
N GLY A 36 -7.29 2.60 -1.48
CA GLY A 36 -6.59 3.87 -1.59
C GLY A 36 -6.10 4.41 -0.24
N LEU A 37 -5.89 3.55 0.75
CA LEU A 37 -5.65 3.98 2.14
C LEU A 37 -4.48 4.95 2.30
N CYS A 38 -3.37 4.77 1.59
CA CYS A 38 -2.24 5.69 1.71
C CYS A 38 -2.57 7.09 1.17
N CYS A 39 -3.41 7.19 0.13
CA CYS A 39 -3.89 8.46 -0.44
C CYS A 39 -4.88 9.20 0.47
N VAL A 40 -5.57 8.47 1.37
CA VAL A 40 -6.49 9.05 2.36
C VAL A 40 -5.76 9.33 3.66
N ALA A 41 -5.08 8.33 4.21
CA ALA A 41 -4.53 8.35 5.56
C ALA A 41 -3.33 9.28 5.69
N LEU A 42 -2.43 9.37 4.72
CA LEU A 42 -1.19 10.14 4.87
C LEU A 42 -1.41 11.64 4.60
N TYR A 43 -0.63 12.48 5.28
CA TYR A 43 -0.51 13.90 4.94
C TYR A 43 0.36 14.07 3.69
N PHE A 44 0.06 15.08 2.87
CA PHE A 44 0.95 15.54 1.80
C PHE A 44 1.45 16.93 2.14
N SER A 45 2.75 17.17 2.00
CA SER A 45 3.34 18.51 2.15
C SER A 45 3.90 19.01 0.83
N SER A 46 3.63 20.27 0.52
CA SER A 46 4.33 21.00 -0.54
C SER A 46 5.85 20.96 -0.35
N SER A 47 6.31 21.04 0.90
CA SER A 47 7.73 20.94 1.27
C SER A 47 8.33 19.54 1.06
N GLU A 48 7.51 18.49 1.00
CA GLU A 48 7.93 17.08 0.83
C GLU A 48 7.73 16.60 -0.62
N GLY A 49 7.62 17.52 -1.58
CA GLY A 49 7.54 17.19 -3.00
C GLY A 49 6.14 16.85 -3.50
N PHE A 50 5.11 17.47 -2.91
CA PHE A 50 3.75 17.49 -3.46
C PHE A 50 3.41 18.88 -4.03
N PRO A 51 2.44 19.01 -4.95
CA PRO A 51 2.04 20.32 -5.48
C PRO A 51 1.28 21.20 -4.47
N THR A 52 0.66 20.58 -3.47
CA THR A 52 -0.13 21.27 -2.45
C THR A 52 -0.19 20.42 -1.18
N ASP A 53 -0.49 21.07 -0.07
CA ASP A 53 -0.71 20.43 1.21
C ASP A 53 -2.04 19.67 1.22
N LYS A 54 -2.07 18.53 1.89
CA LYS A 54 -3.28 17.74 2.12
C LYS A 54 -3.26 17.15 3.52
N ALA A 55 -4.24 17.50 4.35
CA ALA A 55 -4.40 16.92 5.68
C ALA A 55 -4.50 15.38 5.64
N ALA A 56 -3.98 14.74 6.69
CA ALA A 56 -4.09 13.31 6.90
C ALA A 56 -5.56 12.92 7.17
N GLY A 57 -6.08 11.89 6.50
CA GLY A 57 -7.45 11.39 6.66
C GLY A 57 -8.44 11.95 5.63
N TYR A 58 -7.99 12.94 4.85
CA TYR A 58 -8.72 13.48 3.72
C TYR A 58 -8.27 12.80 2.42
N PRO A 59 -9.23 12.34 1.59
CA PRO A 59 -8.89 11.74 0.29
C PRO A 59 -8.07 12.70 -0.59
N CYS A 60 -7.06 12.17 -1.25
CA CYS A 60 -6.38 12.86 -2.34
C CYS A 60 -7.41 13.28 -3.41
N PRO A 61 -7.34 14.50 -3.97
CA PRO A 61 -8.26 14.95 -5.03
C PRO A 61 -8.15 14.11 -6.30
N ASN A 62 -7.02 13.43 -6.52
CA ASN A 62 -6.81 12.54 -7.67
C ASN A 62 -7.27 11.09 -7.39
N LEU A 63 -7.79 10.78 -6.20
CA LEU A 63 -8.29 9.44 -5.86
C LEU A 63 -9.66 9.21 -6.52
N SER A 64 -9.76 8.19 -7.35
CA SER A 64 -11.00 7.80 -8.01
C SER A 64 -11.90 6.94 -7.11
N LYS A 65 -13.16 6.76 -7.52
CA LYS A 65 -14.14 5.93 -6.77
C LYS A 65 -13.77 4.45 -6.70
N ASN A 66 -13.00 3.93 -7.66
CA ASN A 66 -12.42 2.59 -7.63
C ASN A 66 -11.04 2.55 -6.94
N TYR A 67 -10.69 3.59 -6.18
CA TYR A 67 -9.48 3.70 -5.37
C TYR A 67 -8.15 3.74 -6.13
N SER A 68 -8.19 3.93 -7.46
CA SER A 68 -7.01 4.20 -8.29
C SER A 68 -6.66 5.70 -8.27
N CYS A 69 -5.46 6.03 -8.73
CA CYS A 69 -5.06 7.42 -8.90
C CYS A 69 -5.28 7.85 -10.36
N ASN A 70 -6.11 8.87 -10.58
CA ASN A 70 -6.45 9.39 -11.92
C ASN A 70 -5.24 9.97 -12.69
N VAL A 71 -4.13 10.21 -12.01
CA VAL A 71 -2.94 10.84 -12.59
C VAL A 71 -1.68 10.00 -12.38
N HIS A 72 -1.82 8.71 -12.05
CA HIS A 72 -0.70 7.85 -11.66
C HIS A 72 0.42 7.81 -12.72
N GLU A 73 0.04 7.75 -13.99
CA GLU A 73 0.98 7.73 -15.13
C GLU A 73 1.70 9.07 -15.34
N ASN A 74 1.13 10.16 -14.81
CA ASN A 74 1.61 11.53 -15.02
C ASN A 74 2.10 12.18 -13.71
N LEU A 75 2.47 11.39 -12.69
CA LEU A 75 2.85 11.92 -11.37
C LEU A 75 4.06 12.86 -11.45
N ILE A 76 5.06 12.53 -12.27
CA ILE A 76 6.27 13.35 -12.44
C ILE A 76 5.91 14.70 -13.07
N GLU A 77 5.18 14.67 -14.19
CA GLU A 77 4.76 15.87 -14.92
C GLU A 77 3.89 16.79 -14.07
N ARG A 78 3.04 16.20 -13.21
CA ARG A 78 2.16 16.94 -12.29
C ARG A 78 2.80 17.29 -10.95
N GLY A 79 4.09 17.03 -10.77
CA GLY A 79 4.84 17.46 -9.58
C GLY A 79 4.61 16.63 -8.31
N PHE A 80 4.08 15.42 -8.41
CA PHE A 80 3.84 14.50 -7.28
C PHE A 80 5.07 13.63 -6.97
N LYS A 81 6.23 14.26 -6.73
CA LYS A 81 7.50 13.56 -6.43
C LYS A 81 7.40 12.70 -5.17
N GLY A 82 6.67 13.16 -4.15
CA GLY A 82 6.41 12.39 -2.94
C GLY A 82 5.66 11.08 -3.22
N CYS A 83 4.71 11.06 -4.17
CA CYS A 83 4.04 9.83 -4.59
C CYS A 83 4.99 8.87 -5.32
N VAL A 84 5.94 9.39 -6.11
CA VAL A 84 6.91 8.59 -6.86
C VAL A 84 7.92 7.93 -5.93
N ALA A 85 8.35 8.64 -4.88
CA ALA A 85 9.30 8.13 -3.89
C ALA A 85 8.69 7.16 -2.87
N TYR A 86 7.37 7.11 -2.78
CA TYR A 86 6.64 6.34 -1.79
C TYR A 86 6.25 4.95 -2.32
N ASP A 87 6.63 3.91 -1.57
CA ASP A 87 6.05 2.57 -1.71
C ASP A 87 5.53 2.10 -0.34
N CYS A 88 4.32 1.56 -0.32
CA CYS A 88 3.70 1.03 0.89
C CYS A 88 4.03 -0.44 1.16
N PHE A 89 4.72 -1.13 0.23
CA PHE A 89 5.06 -2.55 0.32
C PHE A 89 3.87 -3.46 0.67
N GLY A 90 2.67 -3.11 0.20
CA GLY A 90 1.47 -3.87 0.49
C GLY A 90 0.91 -3.71 1.92
N ALA A 91 1.35 -2.72 2.70
CA ALA A 91 0.82 -2.50 4.05
C ALA A 91 -0.70 -2.28 4.05
N GLY A 92 -1.20 -1.43 3.14
CA GLY A 92 -2.62 -1.10 3.10
C GLY A 92 -3.52 -2.23 2.60
N GLN A 93 -3.06 -3.08 1.66
CA GLN A 93 -3.79 -4.29 1.28
C GLN A 93 -3.85 -5.29 2.43
N LYS A 94 -2.79 -5.42 3.23
CA LYS A 94 -2.80 -6.27 4.42
C LYS A 94 -3.85 -5.80 5.43
N VAL A 95 -3.89 -4.50 5.71
CA VAL A 95 -4.91 -3.89 6.59
C VAL A 95 -6.31 -4.15 6.03
N ALA A 96 -6.55 -3.79 4.76
CA ALA A 96 -7.86 -3.89 4.15
C ALA A 96 -8.41 -5.32 4.11
N GLN A 97 -7.58 -6.28 3.72
CA GLN A 97 -8.03 -7.65 3.49
C GLN A 97 -7.96 -8.52 4.75
N SER A 98 -6.93 -8.38 5.59
CA SER A 98 -6.78 -9.23 6.77
C SER A 98 -7.47 -8.70 8.03
N ILE A 99 -7.56 -7.38 8.21
CA ILE A 99 -8.15 -6.79 9.42
C ILE A 99 -9.62 -6.43 9.19
N PHE A 100 -9.91 -5.80 8.05
CA PHE A 100 -11.25 -5.31 7.74
C PHE A 100 -12.04 -6.24 6.80
N HIS A 101 -11.47 -7.40 6.44
CA HIS A 101 -12.12 -8.43 5.62
C HIS A 101 -12.71 -7.91 4.30
N GLY A 102 -12.04 -6.93 3.67
CA GLY A 102 -12.49 -6.33 2.41
C GLY A 102 -13.67 -5.35 2.55
N ASN A 103 -14.02 -4.94 3.77
CA ASN A 103 -15.04 -3.92 3.99
C ASN A 103 -14.45 -2.52 3.79
N ASP A 104 -14.84 -1.86 2.71
CA ASP A 104 -14.32 -0.56 2.31
C ASP A 104 -14.89 0.59 3.16
N TRP A 105 -14.15 1.70 3.22
CA TRP A 105 -14.51 2.86 4.05
C TRP A 105 -15.60 3.77 3.43
N TYR A 106 -15.99 3.57 2.16
CA TYR A 106 -17.16 4.26 1.60
C TYR A 106 -18.45 3.60 2.06
N LYS A 107 -18.53 2.27 2.02
CA LYS A 107 -19.70 1.49 2.45
C LYS A 107 -19.79 1.37 3.97
N PHE A 108 -18.65 1.34 4.65
CA PHE A 108 -18.55 1.22 6.10
C PHE A 108 -17.79 2.43 6.66
N PRO A 109 -18.40 3.63 6.67
CA PRO A 109 -17.73 4.86 7.10
C PRO A 109 -17.26 4.82 8.56
N GLN A 110 -17.88 3.98 9.41
CA GLN A 110 -17.41 3.71 10.78
C GLN A 110 -15.97 3.15 10.82
N ASN A 111 -15.54 2.42 9.80
CA ASN A 111 -14.21 1.82 9.73
C ASN A 111 -13.14 2.83 9.26
N LYS A 112 -13.54 4.01 8.74
CA LYS A 112 -12.62 4.94 8.08
C LYS A 112 -11.47 5.40 8.99
N ASN A 113 -11.78 5.72 10.24
CA ASN A 113 -10.79 6.20 11.20
C ASN A 113 -9.83 5.07 11.62
N ASP A 114 -10.37 3.91 11.97
CA ASP A 114 -9.57 2.75 12.40
C ASP A 114 -8.66 2.25 11.28
N MET A 115 -9.17 2.21 10.04
CA MET A 115 -8.41 1.79 8.88
C MET A 115 -7.29 2.80 8.54
N SER A 116 -7.59 4.10 8.63
CA SER A 116 -6.59 5.15 8.46
C SER A 116 -5.52 5.11 9.54
N TYR A 117 -5.90 4.82 10.78
CA TYR A 117 -4.98 4.66 11.90
C TYR A 117 -4.08 3.46 11.71
N ALA A 118 -4.64 2.30 11.36
CA ALA A 118 -3.91 1.05 11.13
C ALA A 118 -2.79 1.17 10.08
N VAL A 119 -3.00 1.99 9.02
CA VAL A 119 -1.96 2.23 8.01
C VAL A 119 -0.90 3.22 8.46
N ARG A 120 -1.22 4.18 9.33
CA ARG A 120 -0.26 5.17 9.85
C ARG A 120 0.71 4.59 10.88
N VAL A 121 0.25 3.64 11.70
CA VAL A 121 1.07 3.04 12.78
C VAL A 121 2.06 1.99 12.30
N ASN A 122 1.97 1.57 11.03
CA ASN A 122 2.95 0.70 10.40
C ASN A 122 4.23 1.43 9.93
N LYS A 123 4.48 2.66 10.40
CA LYS A 123 5.82 3.23 10.33
C LYS A 123 6.71 2.41 11.26
N CYS A 124 7.50 1.51 10.69
CA CYS A 124 8.60 0.87 11.39
C CYS A 124 9.43 1.98 12.04
N LYS A 125 9.55 1.94 13.37
CA LYS A 125 10.67 2.55 14.07
C LYS A 125 11.93 1.77 13.74
#